data_AF-A0A1C9HYX4-F1
#
_entry.id   AF-A0A1C9HYX4-F1
#
_cell.length_a   1.000
_cell.length_b   1.000
_cell.length_c   1.000
_cell.angle_alpha   90.00
_cell.angle_beta   90.00
_cell.angle_gamma   90.00
#
_symmetry.space_group_name_H-M   'P 1'
#
loop_
_entity.id
_entity.type
_entity.pdbx_description
1 polymer ?
#
loop_
_entity_poly.entity_id
_entity_poly.type
_entity_poly.pdbx_seq_one_letter_code
_entity_poly.pdbx_strand_id
1 'polypeptide(L)'
;MLNERSVQLVVFHVDKGAAVIDRTKYGDFRARDYHKMIALMWASFQRYHPGTTLTILTDTDSRFKLPGATIWRREIDIDRIMYERMIWQRDALTRLGSEHPVFLLDSDMLCLRSFAHLFEQKTGTFDLALTYRRSHNSPINGGLLIVNSGDEARKRVVSMMSQMIENYTSMSEEEKTWFGDQLALRDLVGLHHSKMRNLQVIENWLGHILLLDCEQYNFTPKLSDHDILKPTTKCRLYHFKGNLKHYMGPYFTVARAKPFRPSAFLAYPFLPWALFKIWRLERIRHAESRRGEQQPESNGAIATKRKGPDEGEQIRTEIKTLSDELRARNLTYCGYDKLAILHDCIVDVERNKLEGRFVEAGVALGGSAIFMCHYKSHNRPLDLYDVYDQIPAPGPEDGLDAHERYAQIESGQSHGLGQDRYYGYLGDTKQLVADNLKTFGFPAFEHNIHFIKGLFQDTMNLTEPVAVAHIDGDWYDSVKTCIDRIAPHIVKGGYIIFDDYSSYSGCRKAVDQWLAQSPEFEPVVIKRSIAVQRKR
;
A
#
# COMPACT_ATOMS: atom_id res chain seq x y z
N MET A 1 -45.22 -6.54 9.14
CA MET A 1 -44.16 -6.11 8.20
C MET A 1 -42.82 -6.31 8.90
N LEU A 2 -42.19 -7.47 8.71
CA LEU A 2 -40.93 -7.84 9.34
C LEU A 2 -39.76 -7.20 8.57
N ASN A 3 -39.10 -6.22 9.21
CA ASN A 3 -37.65 -6.06 9.23
C ASN A 3 -36.80 -6.16 7.93
N GLU A 4 -37.29 -5.69 6.77
CA GLU A 4 -36.55 -5.70 5.48
C GLU A 4 -35.23 -4.89 5.45
N ARG A 5 -34.72 -4.39 6.58
CA ARG A 5 -33.53 -3.50 6.65
C ARG A 5 -32.50 -3.88 7.71
N SER A 6 -32.73 -4.96 8.46
CA SER A 6 -31.78 -5.40 9.49
C SER A 6 -30.60 -6.13 8.86
N VAL A 7 -29.40 -5.90 9.39
CA VAL A 7 -28.17 -6.58 8.98
C VAL A 7 -27.44 -7.09 10.22
N GLN A 8 -26.65 -8.13 10.05
CA GLN A 8 -25.84 -8.70 11.13
C GLN A 8 -24.38 -8.31 10.92
N LEU A 9 -23.75 -7.61 11.87
CA LEU A 9 -22.33 -7.31 11.79
C LEU A 9 -21.52 -8.34 12.57
N VAL A 10 -20.39 -8.76 12.01
CA VAL A 10 -19.41 -9.61 12.66
C VAL A 10 -18.05 -8.93 12.56
N VAL A 11 -17.41 -8.72 13.72
CA VAL A 11 -16.06 -8.14 13.80
C VAL A 11 -15.16 -9.07 14.58
N PHE A 12 -13.93 -9.23 14.10
CA PHE A 12 -12.87 -9.93 14.79
C PHE A 12 -11.90 -8.94 15.43
N HIS A 13 -11.60 -9.10 16.72
CA HIS A 13 -10.73 -8.21 17.50
C HIS A 13 -9.96 -8.98 18.56
N VAL A 14 -8.66 -8.70 18.73
CA VAL A 14 -7.81 -9.38 19.72
C VAL A 14 -7.10 -8.32 20.57
N ASP A 15 -7.07 -8.50 21.89
CA ASP A 15 -6.36 -7.61 22.82
C ASP A 15 -4.89 -8.05 23.08
N LYS A 16 -4.53 -9.32 22.78
CA LYS A 16 -3.21 -9.93 23.06
C LYS A 16 -2.36 -10.11 21.79
N GLY A 17 -1.08 -9.71 21.88
CA GLY A 17 -0.08 -9.70 20.81
C GLY A 17 0.92 -8.58 21.11
N ALA A 18 2.22 -8.81 20.98
CA ALA A 18 3.23 -7.78 21.27
C ALA A 18 2.89 -6.50 20.48
N ALA A 19 2.56 -5.40 21.18
CA ALA A 19 2.18 -4.09 20.63
C ALA A 19 0.72 -3.85 20.15
N VAL A 20 -0.30 -3.94 21.03
CA VAL A 20 -1.52 -3.11 20.86
C VAL A 20 -1.25 -1.64 21.25
N ILE A 21 -0.10 -1.13 20.82
CA ILE A 21 0.25 0.28 20.79
C ILE A 21 0.73 0.51 19.36
N ASP A 22 -0.19 0.90 18.49
CA ASP A 22 0.20 1.46 17.19
C ASP A 22 0.79 2.85 17.51
N ARG A 23 2.11 2.95 17.50
CA ARG A 23 2.80 4.22 17.78
C ARG A 23 2.64 5.11 16.57
N THR A 24 1.64 5.99 16.61
CA THR A 24 1.44 6.99 15.58
C THR A 24 1.98 8.34 16.02
N LYS A 25 2.24 9.22 15.05
CA LYS A 25 2.56 10.63 15.29
C LYS A 25 1.46 11.42 16.01
N TYR A 26 0.22 10.91 16.01
CA TYR A 26 -0.91 11.49 16.73
C TYR A 26 -1.06 10.93 18.15
N GLY A 27 -0.13 10.05 18.56
CA GLY A 27 -0.09 9.34 19.83
C GLY A 27 -0.36 7.84 19.69
N ASP A 28 -0.03 7.10 20.74
CA ASP A 28 -0.30 5.67 20.90
C ASP A 28 -1.78 5.31 20.64
N PHE A 29 -2.04 4.45 19.65
CA PHE A 29 -3.35 3.84 19.47
C PHE A 29 -3.44 2.55 20.29
N ARG A 30 -4.28 2.53 21.33
CA ARG A 30 -4.34 1.44 22.31
C ARG A 30 -5.58 0.56 22.12
N ALA A 31 -5.63 -0.59 22.80
CA ALA A 31 -6.80 -1.49 22.80
C ALA A 31 -8.13 -0.75 23.05
N ARG A 32 -8.18 0.13 24.06
CA ARG A 32 -9.36 0.97 24.37
C ARG A 32 -9.84 1.84 23.21
N ASP A 33 -8.95 2.22 22.30
CA ASP A 33 -9.26 3.08 21.17
C ASP A 33 -9.84 2.25 20.03
N TYR A 34 -9.36 1.02 19.82
CA TYR A 34 -10.04 0.02 18.98
C TYR A 34 -11.44 -0.31 19.50
N HIS A 35 -11.61 -0.40 20.84
CA HIS A 35 -12.92 -0.67 21.41
C HIS A 35 -13.95 0.42 21.07
N LYS A 36 -13.51 1.68 21.12
CA LYS A 36 -14.33 2.82 20.68
C LYS A 36 -14.63 2.77 19.19
N MET A 37 -13.68 2.35 18.35
CA MET A 37 -13.89 2.24 16.90
C MET A 37 -14.98 1.22 16.58
N ILE A 38 -14.98 0.05 17.22
CA ILE A 38 -16.04 -0.96 17.06
C ILE A 38 -17.41 -0.37 17.43
N ALA A 39 -17.49 0.38 18.53
CA ALA A 39 -18.72 1.05 18.93
C ALA A 39 -19.19 2.10 17.91
N LEU A 40 -18.26 2.90 17.35
CA LEU A 40 -18.54 3.90 16.32
C LEU A 40 -18.99 3.25 15.00
N MET A 41 -18.33 2.17 14.58
CA MET A 41 -18.70 1.36 13.43
C MET A 41 -20.14 0.88 13.59
N TRP A 42 -20.48 0.23 14.70
CA TRP A 42 -21.84 -0.27 14.92
C TRP A 42 -22.89 0.84 14.95
N ALA A 43 -22.61 1.95 15.65
CA ALA A 43 -23.50 3.10 15.70
C ALA A 43 -23.72 3.73 14.31
N SER A 44 -22.70 3.70 13.45
CA SER A 44 -22.82 4.18 12.06
C SER A 44 -23.72 3.29 11.22
N PHE A 45 -23.65 1.97 11.37
CA PHE A 45 -24.55 1.04 10.68
C PHE A 45 -25.98 1.16 11.18
N GLN A 46 -26.22 1.22 12.50
CA GLN A 46 -27.56 1.39 13.08
C GLN A 46 -28.29 2.62 12.55
N ARG A 47 -27.56 3.68 12.16
CA ARG A 47 -28.14 4.88 11.56
C ARG A 47 -28.80 4.63 10.19
N TYR A 48 -28.22 3.73 9.39
CA TYR A 48 -28.69 3.44 8.02
C TYR A 48 -29.44 2.10 7.91
N HIS A 49 -29.27 1.23 8.91
CA HIS A 49 -29.86 -0.09 9.04
C HIS A 49 -30.41 -0.28 10.46
N PRO A 50 -31.59 0.26 10.78
CA PRO A 50 -32.23 0.06 12.08
C PRO A 50 -32.40 -1.44 12.37
N GLY A 51 -32.14 -1.84 13.62
CA GLY A 51 -32.18 -3.25 14.02
C GLY A 51 -30.86 -4.01 13.85
N THR A 52 -29.81 -3.36 13.33
CA THR A 52 -28.48 -3.97 13.17
C THR A 52 -27.97 -4.61 14.46
N THR A 53 -27.65 -5.91 14.40
CA THR A 53 -26.99 -6.64 15.48
C THR A 53 -25.47 -6.61 15.30
N LEU A 54 -24.73 -6.81 16.40
CA LEU A 54 -23.28 -6.90 16.39
C LEU A 54 -22.83 -8.13 17.15
N THR A 55 -22.06 -8.98 16.48
CA THR A 55 -21.33 -10.09 17.07
C THR A 55 -19.83 -9.76 17.03
N ILE A 56 -19.18 -9.83 18.19
CA ILE A 56 -17.75 -9.57 18.34
C ILE A 56 -17.07 -10.90 18.65
N LEU A 57 -16.12 -11.27 17.80
CA LEU A 57 -15.25 -12.43 17.92
C LEU A 57 -13.95 -11.93 18.57
N THR A 58 -13.67 -12.32 19.82
CA THR A 58 -12.47 -11.87 20.53
C THR A 58 -11.76 -12.92 21.39
N ASP A 59 -10.52 -12.69 21.78
CA ASP A 59 -9.78 -13.65 22.62
C ASP A 59 -10.37 -13.77 24.04
N THR A 60 -10.10 -14.89 24.71
CA THR A 60 -10.55 -15.16 26.09
C THR A 60 -10.07 -14.12 27.11
N ASP A 61 -8.92 -13.50 26.87
CA ASP A 61 -8.33 -12.51 27.78
C ASP A 61 -8.93 -11.11 27.58
N SER A 62 -9.67 -10.89 26.48
CA SER A 62 -10.27 -9.59 26.18
C SER A 62 -11.33 -9.18 27.21
N ARG A 63 -11.07 -8.04 27.85
CA ARG A 63 -11.99 -7.39 28.80
C ARG A 63 -13.05 -6.51 28.11
N PHE A 64 -13.16 -6.60 26.79
CA PHE A 64 -14.09 -5.81 25.99
C PHE A 64 -15.54 -5.99 26.49
N LYS A 65 -16.25 -4.86 26.63
CA LYS A 65 -17.69 -4.81 26.93
C LYS A 65 -18.35 -3.71 26.10
N LEU A 66 -19.39 -4.05 25.36
CA LEU A 66 -20.26 -3.11 24.65
C LEU A 66 -21.72 -3.54 24.83
N PRO A 67 -22.53 -2.77 25.57
CA PRO A 67 -23.92 -3.13 25.83
C PRO A 67 -24.71 -3.37 24.53
N GLY A 68 -25.45 -4.48 24.49
CA GLY A 68 -26.27 -4.88 23.34
C GLY A 68 -25.52 -5.62 22.23
N ALA A 69 -24.19 -5.69 22.28
CA ALA A 69 -23.40 -6.54 21.39
C ALA A 69 -23.28 -7.96 21.96
N THR A 70 -23.35 -8.97 21.08
CA THR A 70 -23.05 -10.36 21.42
C THR A 70 -21.54 -10.55 21.36
N ILE A 71 -20.94 -11.11 22.40
CA ILE A 71 -19.48 -11.32 22.46
C ILE A 71 -19.21 -12.81 22.54
N TRP A 72 -18.50 -13.35 21.55
CA TRP A 72 -18.00 -14.71 21.56
C TRP A 72 -16.51 -14.68 21.86
N ARG A 73 -16.07 -15.60 22.72
CA ARG A 73 -14.68 -15.70 23.16
C ARG A 73 -14.13 -17.09 22.84
N ARG A 74 -12.88 -17.14 22.39
CA ARG A 74 -12.11 -18.37 22.28
C ARG A 74 -10.62 -18.10 22.45
N GLU A 75 -9.84 -19.14 22.68
CA GLU A 75 -8.39 -19.06 22.62
C GLU A 75 -7.96 -18.79 21.18
N ILE A 76 -7.00 -17.88 20.98
CA ILE A 76 -6.53 -17.44 19.67
C ILE A 76 -5.02 -17.54 19.64
N ASP A 77 -4.51 -18.19 18.60
CA ASP A 77 -3.09 -18.13 18.26
C ASP A 77 -2.72 -16.74 17.74
N ILE A 78 -1.98 -15.99 18.56
CA ILE A 78 -1.56 -14.61 18.27
C ILE A 78 -0.47 -14.52 17.21
N ASP A 79 0.19 -15.62 16.88
CA ASP A 79 1.18 -15.67 15.81
C ASP A 79 0.50 -15.89 14.45
N ARG A 80 -0.78 -16.30 14.45
CA ARG A 80 -1.58 -16.61 13.26
C ARG A 80 -2.92 -15.88 13.22
N ILE A 81 -2.94 -14.61 13.61
CA ILE A 81 -4.16 -13.81 13.77
C ILE A 81 -5.05 -13.79 12.52
N MET A 82 -4.47 -13.67 11.32
CA MET A 82 -5.26 -13.65 10.08
C MET A 82 -5.91 -15.00 9.78
N TYR A 83 -5.20 -16.10 10.03
CA TYR A 83 -5.73 -17.46 9.95
C TYR A 83 -6.88 -17.67 10.94
N GLU A 84 -6.67 -17.27 12.19
CA GLU A 84 -7.68 -17.34 13.26
C GLU A 84 -8.93 -16.54 12.89
N ARG A 85 -8.76 -15.33 12.32
CA ARG A 85 -9.85 -14.51 11.82
C ARG A 85 -10.70 -15.24 10.77
N MET A 86 -10.07 -15.85 9.76
CA MET A 86 -10.78 -16.54 8.68
C MET A 86 -11.59 -17.73 9.20
N ILE A 87 -10.96 -18.59 10.01
CA ILE A 87 -11.61 -19.74 10.64
C ILE A 87 -12.80 -19.27 11.46
N TRP A 88 -12.61 -18.24 12.30
CA TRP A 88 -13.67 -17.87 13.22
C TRP A 88 -14.83 -17.17 12.55
N GLN A 89 -14.56 -16.33 11.55
CA GLN A 89 -15.63 -15.71 10.77
C GLN A 89 -16.45 -16.78 10.05
N ARG A 90 -15.81 -17.80 9.45
CA ARG A 90 -16.53 -18.96 8.87
C ARG A 90 -17.39 -19.67 9.90
N ASP A 91 -16.82 -20.02 11.05
CA ASP A 91 -17.55 -20.72 12.12
C ASP A 91 -18.68 -19.87 12.71
N ALA A 92 -18.55 -18.55 12.63
CA ALA A 92 -19.63 -17.67 13.04
C ALA A 92 -20.81 -17.72 12.08
N LEU A 93 -20.55 -17.82 10.77
CA LEU A 93 -21.60 -17.98 9.77
C LEU A 93 -22.44 -19.24 9.99
N THR A 94 -21.86 -20.34 10.51
CA THR A 94 -22.61 -21.58 10.77
C THR A 94 -23.53 -21.50 11.98
N ARG A 95 -23.35 -20.49 12.85
CA ARG A 95 -24.12 -20.30 14.09
C ARG A 95 -25.13 -19.16 13.99
N LEU A 96 -24.87 -18.16 13.15
CA LEU A 96 -25.75 -17.02 12.95
C LEU A 96 -26.95 -17.38 12.07
N GLY A 97 -28.09 -16.76 12.35
CA GLY A 97 -29.28 -16.88 11.53
C GLY A 97 -29.03 -16.46 10.07
N SER A 98 -29.76 -17.05 9.14
CA SER A 98 -29.66 -16.76 7.70
C SER A 98 -30.72 -15.77 7.22
N GLU A 99 -31.63 -15.32 8.08
CA GLU A 99 -32.78 -14.46 7.73
C GLU A 99 -32.34 -13.05 7.30
N HIS A 100 -31.16 -12.62 7.74
CA HIS A 100 -30.59 -11.32 7.45
C HIS A 100 -29.16 -11.44 6.90
N PRO A 101 -28.74 -10.56 5.99
CA PRO A 101 -27.39 -10.58 5.45
C PRO A 101 -26.36 -10.32 6.56
N VAL A 102 -25.19 -10.95 6.43
CA VAL A 102 -24.08 -10.83 7.38
C VAL A 102 -22.95 -10.02 6.77
N PHE A 103 -22.45 -9.04 7.50
CA PHE A 103 -21.32 -8.21 7.11
C PHE A 103 -20.12 -8.60 7.99
N LEU A 104 -19.10 -9.18 7.37
CA LEU A 104 -17.80 -9.39 8.00
C LEU A 104 -16.96 -8.13 7.72
N LEU A 105 -16.54 -7.44 8.78
CA LEU A 105 -15.98 -6.09 8.69
C LEU A 105 -14.71 -5.94 9.51
N ASP A 106 -13.79 -5.12 8.99
CA ASP A 106 -12.72 -4.54 9.80
C ASP A 106 -13.32 -3.50 10.79
N SER A 107 -12.70 -3.37 11.96
CA SER A 107 -13.17 -2.50 13.04
C SER A 107 -12.99 -1.01 12.77
N ASP A 108 -12.22 -0.65 11.74
CA ASP A 108 -11.84 0.72 11.37
C ASP A 108 -12.68 1.32 10.23
N MET A 109 -13.93 0.89 10.15
CA MET A 109 -14.86 1.30 9.11
C MET A 109 -16.07 2.11 9.63
N LEU A 110 -16.54 3.09 8.86
CA LEU A 110 -17.78 3.82 9.13
C LEU A 110 -18.76 3.74 7.95
N CYS A 111 -19.99 3.32 8.24
CA CYS A 111 -21.11 3.33 7.30
C CYS A 111 -21.64 4.75 7.13
N LEU A 112 -21.69 5.20 5.87
CA LEU A 112 -22.13 6.55 5.48
C LEU A 112 -23.48 6.53 4.78
N ARG A 113 -23.94 5.37 4.28
CA ARG A 113 -25.18 5.21 3.52
C ARG A 113 -25.69 3.76 3.61
N SER A 114 -26.98 3.58 3.37
CA SER A 114 -27.62 2.26 3.36
C SER A 114 -27.12 1.36 2.21
N PHE A 115 -26.95 0.07 2.47
CA PHE A 115 -26.62 -0.99 1.51
C PHE A 115 -27.84 -1.70 0.92
N ALA A 116 -29.07 -1.23 1.19
CA ALA A 116 -30.31 -1.90 0.80
C ALA A 116 -30.39 -2.20 -0.72
N HIS A 117 -29.81 -1.34 -1.55
CA HIS A 117 -29.80 -1.48 -3.00
C HIS A 117 -29.04 -2.73 -3.50
N LEU A 118 -28.20 -3.36 -2.67
CA LEU A 118 -27.54 -4.62 -3.03
C LEU A 118 -28.50 -5.81 -2.98
N PHE A 119 -29.54 -5.72 -2.17
CA PHE A 119 -30.49 -6.81 -1.92
C PHE A 119 -31.80 -6.65 -2.70
N GLU A 120 -31.88 -5.66 -3.61
CA GLU A 120 -33.01 -5.49 -4.50
C GLU A 120 -32.98 -6.53 -5.63
N GLN A 121 -34.15 -6.98 -6.11
CA GLN A 121 -34.25 -8.06 -7.11
C GLN A 121 -33.47 -7.81 -8.41
N LYS A 122 -33.16 -6.55 -8.75
CA LYS A 122 -32.38 -6.18 -9.96
C LYS A 122 -30.85 -6.37 -9.81
N THR A 123 -30.35 -6.50 -8.59
CA THR A 123 -28.92 -6.79 -8.28
C THR A 123 -28.74 -8.22 -7.72
N GLY A 124 -29.85 -8.92 -7.50
CA GLY A 124 -29.98 -9.99 -6.51
C GLY A 124 -29.73 -11.41 -7.01
N THR A 125 -28.50 -11.73 -7.40
CA THR A 125 -28.05 -13.13 -7.49
C THR A 125 -26.58 -13.24 -7.06
N PHE A 126 -26.28 -12.88 -5.81
CA PHE A 126 -24.97 -13.13 -5.23
C PHE A 126 -25.09 -13.87 -3.90
N ASP A 127 -24.10 -14.71 -3.61
CA ASP A 127 -23.95 -15.41 -2.34
C ASP A 127 -22.98 -14.63 -1.43
N LEU A 128 -21.85 -14.20 -2.00
CA LEU A 128 -20.81 -13.38 -1.37
C LEU A 128 -20.58 -12.08 -2.14
N ALA A 129 -20.39 -10.95 -1.46
CA ALA A 129 -19.84 -9.75 -2.07
C ALA A 129 -18.52 -9.39 -1.40
N LEU A 130 -17.53 -8.97 -2.20
CA LEU A 130 -16.22 -8.55 -1.74
C LEU A 130 -15.78 -7.28 -2.46
N THR A 131 -14.79 -6.57 -1.91
CA THR A 131 -14.37 -5.29 -2.46
C THR A 131 -13.16 -5.42 -3.37
N TYR A 132 -13.21 -4.72 -4.50
CA TYR A 132 -12.25 -4.80 -5.60
C TYR A 132 -11.67 -3.43 -5.95
N ARG A 133 -10.37 -3.39 -6.28
CA ARG A 133 -9.59 -2.21 -6.70
C ARG A 133 -9.29 -2.32 -8.19
N ARG A 134 -9.86 -1.41 -9.00
CA ARG A 134 -9.76 -1.43 -10.49
C ARG A 134 -8.35 -1.22 -11.04
N SER A 135 -7.43 -0.63 -10.27
CA SER A 135 -6.12 -0.14 -10.72
C SER A 135 -4.98 -0.56 -9.79
N HIS A 136 -5.10 -1.72 -9.13
CA HIS A 136 -4.14 -2.15 -8.13
C HIS A 136 -3.71 -3.62 -8.30
N ASN A 137 -2.42 -3.90 -8.06
CA ASN A 137 -1.83 -5.25 -8.20
C ASN A 137 -2.34 -6.25 -7.14
N SER A 138 -2.85 -5.75 -6.01
CA SER A 138 -3.67 -6.53 -5.07
C SER A 138 -5.14 -6.14 -5.29
N PRO A 139 -5.86 -6.83 -6.18
CA PRO A 139 -7.16 -6.39 -6.66
C PRO A 139 -8.24 -6.51 -5.59
N ILE A 140 -8.12 -7.41 -4.62
CA ILE A 140 -9.16 -7.65 -3.62
C ILE A 140 -8.76 -7.03 -2.29
N ASN A 141 -9.74 -6.43 -1.60
CA ASN A 141 -9.59 -6.02 -0.22
C ASN A 141 -10.61 -6.73 0.68
N GLY A 142 -10.11 -7.49 1.66
CA GLY A 142 -10.92 -8.30 2.56
C GLY A 142 -11.57 -7.54 3.72
N GLY A 143 -11.43 -6.21 3.80
CA GLY A 143 -11.97 -5.46 4.93
C GLY A 143 -13.51 -5.39 4.98
N LEU A 144 -14.17 -5.72 3.87
CA LEU A 144 -15.62 -5.89 3.80
C LEU A 144 -15.94 -7.15 2.99
N LEU A 145 -16.62 -8.10 3.63
CA LEU A 145 -17.31 -9.21 2.98
C LEU A 145 -18.79 -9.17 3.36
N ILE A 146 -19.68 -9.33 2.39
CA ILE A 146 -21.13 -9.35 2.61
C ILE A 146 -21.67 -10.72 2.19
N VAL A 147 -22.26 -11.43 3.13
CA VAL A 147 -22.95 -12.70 2.88
C VAL A 147 -24.44 -12.42 2.76
N ASN A 148 -25.04 -12.85 1.65
CA ASN A 148 -26.47 -12.65 1.43
C ASN A 148 -27.32 -13.47 2.42
N SER A 149 -28.60 -13.11 2.56
CA SER A 149 -29.57 -13.87 3.34
C SER A 149 -29.96 -15.18 2.64
N GLY A 150 -30.43 -16.15 3.43
CA GLY A 150 -30.91 -17.45 2.97
C GLY A 150 -29.90 -18.58 3.22
N ASP A 151 -30.44 -19.77 3.50
CA ASP A 151 -29.64 -20.94 3.87
C ASP A 151 -28.70 -21.40 2.75
N GLU A 152 -29.11 -21.29 1.49
CA GLU A 152 -28.30 -21.72 0.35
C GLU A 152 -27.10 -20.79 0.12
N ALA A 153 -27.31 -19.47 0.17
CA ALA A 153 -26.22 -18.50 0.14
C ALA A 153 -25.25 -18.73 1.31
N ARG A 154 -25.80 -18.98 2.50
CA ARG A 154 -25.00 -19.29 3.69
C ARG A 154 -24.11 -20.53 3.48
N LYS A 155 -24.68 -21.65 3.02
CA LYS A 155 -23.93 -22.90 2.76
C LYS A 155 -22.82 -22.68 1.74
N ARG A 156 -23.12 -22.00 0.63
CA ARG A 156 -22.12 -21.69 -0.41
C ARG A 156 -20.99 -20.84 0.14
N VAL A 157 -21.30 -19.78 0.89
CA VAL A 157 -20.24 -18.93 1.46
C VAL A 157 -19.42 -19.65 2.52
N VAL A 158 -20.02 -20.51 3.35
CA VAL A 158 -19.24 -21.36 4.27
C VAL A 158 -18.29 -22.27 3.49
N SER A 159 -18.73 -22.86 2.38
CA SER A 159 -17.87 -23.66 1.48
C SER A 159 -16.77 -22.80 0.83
N MET A 160 -17.08 -21.60 0.36
CA MET A 160 -16.11 -20.64 -0.17
C MET A 160 -15.05 -20.24 0.87
N MET A 161 -15.46 -19.98 2.11
CA MET A 161 -14.53 -19.65 3.18
C MET A 161 -13.68 -20.86 3.58
N SER A 162 -14.22 -22.08 3.56
CA SER A 162 -13.41 -23.29 3.74
C SER A 162 -12.37 -23.45 2.63
N GLN A 163 -12.73 -23.24 1.36
CA GLN A 163 -11.78 -23.25 0.26
C GLN A 163 -10.71 -22.15 0.41
N MET A 164 -11.11 -20.95 0.85
CA MET A 164 -10.18 -19.86 1.14
C MET A 164 -9.19 -20.25 2.24
N ILE A 165 -9.65 -20.90 3.30
CA ILE A 165 -8.80 -21.40 4.38
C ILE A 165 -7.84 -22.49 3.88
N GLU A 166 -8.32 -23.42 3.04
CA GLU A 166 -7.48 -24.44 2.41
C GLU A 166 -6.39 -23.81 1.55
N ASN A 167 -6.76 -22.88 0.66
CA ASN A 167 -5.83 -22.12 -0.17
C ASN A 167 -4.77 -21.42 0.71
N TYR A 168 -5.20 -20.75 1.78
CA TYR A 168 -4.29 -20.12 2.73
C TYR A 168 -3.39 -21.12 3.46
N THR A 169 -3.88 -22.31 3.82
CA THR A 169 -3.03 -23.33 4.45
C THR A 169 -2.01 -23.93 3.49
N SER A 170 -2.34 -24.00 2.20
CA SER A 170 -1.43 -24.49 1.14
C SER A 170 -0.39 -23.47 0.67
N MET A 171 -0.54 -22.20 1.05
CA MET A 171 0.43 -21.13 0.76
C MET A 171 1.76 -21.36 1.48
N SER A 172 2.83 -20.74 0.97
CA SER A 172 4.11 -20.70 1.71
C SER A 172 3.96 -19.90 3.02
N GLU A 173 4.87 -20.08 3.98
CA GLU A 173 4.81 -19.31 5.23
C GLU A 173 4.98 -17.79 5.00
N GLU A 174 5.66 -17.39 3.92
CA GLU A 174 5.76 -15.98 3.49
C GLU A 174 4.44 -15.40 2.98
N GLU A 175 3.69 -16.19 2.21
CA GLU A 175 2.37 -15.81 1.72
C GLU A 175 1.34 -15.75 2.85
N LYS A 176 1.52 -16.51 3.94
CA LYS A 176 0.65 -16.51 5.14
C LYS A 176 0.78 -15.27 6.01
N THR A 177 1.58 -14.27 5.63
CA THR A 177 1.71 -12.98 6.33
C THR A 177 0.42 -12.13 6.26
N TRP A 178 0.45 -10.86 6.69
CA TRP A 178 -0.74 -10.00 6.88
C TRP A 178 -1.64 -9.81 5.64
N PHE A 179 -1.17 -10.17 4.44
CA PHE A 179 -1.93 -10.11 3.18
C PHE A 179 -2.40 -11.48 2.66
N GLY A 180 -2.06 -12.58 3.33
CA GLY A 180 -2.38 -13.93 2.83
C GLY A 180 -3.87 -14.20 2.69
N ASP A 181 -4.70 -13.57 3.52
CA ASP A 181 -6.16 -13.66 3.40
C ASP A 181 -6.67 -13.01 2.09
N GLN A 182 -6.04 -11.91 1.66
CA GLN A 182 -6.36 -11.25 0.38
C GLN A 182 -5.86 -12.06 -0.82
N LEU A 183 -4.74 -12.77 -0.69
CA LEU A 183 -4.28 -13.74 -1.69
C LEU A 183 -5.27 -14.91 -1.79
N ALA A 184 -5.73 -15.44 -0.65
CA ALA A 184 -6.66 -16.56 -0.64
C ALA A 184 -8.03 -16.18 -1.24
N LEU A 185 -8.49 -14.94 -1.00
CA LEU A 185 -9.66 -14.39 -1.68
C LEU A 185 -9.45 -14.23 -3.19
N ARG A 186 -8.27 -13.79 -3.64
CA ARG A 186 -7.93 -13.68 -5.06
C ARG A 186 -8.03 -15.04 -5.73
N ASP A 187 -7.48 -16.07 -5.09
CA ASP A 187 -7.45 -17.42 -5.62
C ASP A 187 -8.83 -18.06 -5.63
N LEU A 188 -9.67 -17.77 -4.62
CA LEU A 188 -11.09 -18.13 -4.60
C LEU A 188 -11.85 -17.50 -5.78
N VAL A 189 -11.55 -16.26 -6.12
CA VAL A 189 -12.15 -15.59 -7.28
C VAL A 189 -11.66 -16.22 -8.59
N GLY A 190 -10.41 -16.68 -8.66
CA GLY A 190 -9.89 -17.50 -9.74
C GLY A 190 -9.80 -16.81 -11.11
N LEU A 191 -9.97 -15.49 -11.17
CA LEU A 191 -9.88 -14.70 -12.39
C LEU A 191 -8.72 -13.71 -12.33
N HIS A 192 -8.03 -13.53 -13.46
CA HIS A 192 -7.04 -12.49 -13.63
C HIS A 192 -7.66 -11.09 -13.46
N HIS A 193 -6.93 -10.14 -12.87
CA HIS A 193 -7.45 -8.82 -12.51
C HIS A 193 -8.04 -8.03 -13.68
N SER A 194 -7.53 -8.21 -14.90
CA SER A 194 -8.05 -7.57 -16.12
C SER A 194 -9.46 -8.06 -16.49
N LYS A 195 -9.78 -9.34 -16.23
CA LYS A 195 -11.12 -9.91 -16.46
C LYS A 195 -12.10 -9.43 -15.41
N MET A 196 -11.67 -9.29 -14.15
CA MET A 196 -12.50 -8.78 -13.06
C MET A 196 -13.00 -7.34 -13.30
N ARG A 197 -12.24 -6.51 -14.00
CA ARG A 197 -12.57 -5.09 -14.22
C ARG A 197 -13.90 -4.87 -14.96
N ASN A 198 -14.29 -5.82 -15.80
CA ASN A 198 -15.48 -5.72 -16.65
C ASN A 198 -16.65 -6.54 -16.12
N LEU A 199 -16.48 -7.23 -14.99
CA LEU A 199 -17.49 -8.10 -14.40
C LEU A 199 -18.04 -7.48 -13.12
N GLN A 200 -19.36 -7.49 -13.00
CA GLN A 200 -20.03 -7.09 -11.77
C GLN A 200 -20.21 -8.30 -10.84
N VAL A 201 -20.62 -9.45 -11.39
CA VAL A 201 -20.78 -10.71 -10.67
C VAL A 201 -19.92 -11.77 -11.35
N ILE A 202 -19.23 -12.57 -10.55
CA ILE A 202 -18.43 -13.71 -10.97
C ILE A 202 -19.16 -14.97 -10.53
N GLU A 203 -19.46 -15.84 -11.47
CA GLU A 203 -19.95 -17.18 -11.19
C GLU A 203 -18.76 -18.15 -11.26
N ASN A 204 -18.54 -18.88 -10.17
CA ASN A 204 -17.59 -19.98 -10.13
C ASN A 204 -18.29 -21.26 -9.63
N TRP A 205 -17.56 -22.37 -9.57
CA TRP A 205 -18.12 -23.66 -9.15
C TRP A 205 -18.64 -23.69 -7.70
N LEU A 206 -18.32 -22.68 -6.88
CA LEU A 206 -18.79 -22.55 -5.50
C LEU A 206 -20.02 -21.64 -5.35
N GLY A 207 -20.28 -20.76 -6.33
CA GLY A 207 -21.43 -19.87 -6.33
C GLY A 207 -21.15 -18.51 -6.98
N HIS A 208 -21.87 -17.48 -6.53
CA HIS A 208 -21.88 -16.16 -7.13
C HIS A 208 -21.21 -15.12 -6.24
N ILE A 209 -20.18 -14.46 -6.76
CA ILE A 209 -19.38 -13.45 -6.08
C ILE A 209 -19.63 -12.08 -6.71
N LEU A 210 -20.21 -11.14 -5.97
CA LEU A 210 -20.41 -9.75 -6.38
C LEU A 210 -19.14 -8.93 -6.10
N LEU A 211 -18.62 -8.25 -7.12
CA LEU A 211 -17.49 -7.33 -6.99
C LEU A 211 -17.98 -5.91 -6.70
N LEU A 212 -17.59 -5.39 -5.54
CA LEU A 212 -17.92 -4.05 -5.07
C LEU A 212 -16.72 -3.12 -5.23
N ASP A 213 -16.91 -1.98 -5.88
CA ASP A 213 -15.84 -1.00 -6.08
C ASP A 213 -15.36 -0.41 -4.74
N CYS A 214 -14.06 -0.50 -4.44
CA CYS A 214 -13.47 0.11 -3.25
C CYS A 214 -13.73 1.61 -3.17
N GLU A 215 -13.89 2.32 -4.29
CA GLU A 215 -14.19 3.76 -4.27
C GLU A 215 -15.55 4.08 -3.64
N GLN A 216 -16.46 3.10 -3.58
CA GLN A 216 -17.79 3.23 -3.00
C GLN A 216 -17.94 2.46 -1.69
N TYR A 217 -17.43 1.23 -1.63
CA TYR A 217 -17.73 0.27 -0.55
C TYR A 217 -16.54 0.00 0.37
N ASN A 218 -15.37 0.61 0.14
CA ASN A 218 -14.17 0.45 0.97
C ASN A 218 -13.20 1.62 0.77
N PHE A 219 -13.73 2.85 0.86
CA PHE A 219 -13.00 4.04 0.46
C PHE A 219 -12.06 4.50 1.57
N THR A 220 -10.77 4.58 1.26
CA THR A 220 -9.78 5.18 2.16
C THR A 220 -9.53 6.64 1.75
N PRO A 221 -9.91 7.65 2.55
CA PRO A 221 -9.71 9.05 2.22
C PRO A 221 -8.21 9.40 2.19
N LYS A 222 -7.79 10.26 1.25
CA LYS A 222 -6.41 10.76 1.20
C LYS A 222 -6.31 12.03 2.04
N LEU A 223 -5.30 12.10 2.90
CA LEU A 223 -5.03 13.29 3.75
C LEU A 223 -4.60 14.54 2.95
N SER A 224 -4.34 14.41 1.64
CA SER A 224 -4.09 15.52 0.72
C SER A 224 -5.35 16.19 0.20
N ASP A 225 -6.51 15.53 0.29
CA ASP A 225 -7.76 16.08 -0.18
C ASP A 225 -8.19 17.17 0.81
N HIS A 226 -8.49 18.38 0.32
CA HIS A 226 -8.77 19.57 1.12
C HIS A 226 -9.93 19.45 2.14
N ASP A 227 -10.59 18.29 2.24
CA ASP A 227 -11.69 18.08 3.17
C ASP A 227 -11.95 16.58 3.42
N ILE A 228 -11.22 15.95 4.36
CA ILE A 228 -11.54 14.58 4.86
C ILE A 228 -12.99 14.46 5.36
N LEU A 229 -13.65 15.60 5.61
CA LEU A 229 -15.06 15.71 6.04
C LEU A 229 -16.07 15.68 4.88
N LYS A 230 -15.64 15.68 3.62
CA LYS A 230 -16.53 15.66 2.44
C LYS A 230 -16.33 14.38 1.62
N PRO A 231 -16.91 13.25 2.04
CA PRO A 231 -16.95 12.06 1.20
C PRO A 231 -17.63 12.37 -0.14
N THR A 232 -17.16 11.70 -1.20
CA THR A 232 -17.87 11.73 -2.48
C THR A 232 -19.32 11.29 -2.28
N THR A 233 -20.24 11.83 -3.09
CA THR A 233 -21.66 11.48 -2.98
C THR A 233 -21.97 10.02 -3.29
N LYS A 234 -20.98 9.26 -3.80
CA LYS A 234 -21.11 7.83 -4.11
C LYS A 234 -20.58 6.93 -2.99
N CYS A 235 -19.81 7.47 -2.05
CA CYS A 235 -19.21 6.69 -0.98
C CYS A 235 -20.24 6.20 0.05
N ARG A 236 -20.15 4.92 0.41
CA ARG A 236 -21.04 4.22 1.36
C ARG A 236 -20.31 3.72 2.60
N LEU A 237 -19.02 3.36 2.47
CA LEU A 237 -18.21 2.88 3.59
C LEU A 237 -16.83 3.54 3.56
N TYR A 238 -16.47 4.20 4.66
CA TYR A 238 -15.14 4.75 4.88
C TYR A 238 -14.27 3.76 5.64
N HIS A 239 -13.03 3.58 5.19
CA HIS A 239 -12.02 2.74 5.82
C HIS A 239 -10.87 3.63 6.33
N PHE A 240 -10.70 3.72 7.65
CA PHE A 240 -9.73 4.60 8.30
C PHE A 240 -8.39 3.87 8.53
N LYS A 241 -7.58 3.73 7.47
CA LYS A 241 -6.29 3.01 7.55
C LYS A 241 -5.18 3.81 8.25
N GLY A 242 -4.37 3.11 9.05
CA GLY A 242 -3.19 3.66 9.72
C GLY A 242 -3.48 4.94 10.50
N ASN A 243 -2.77 6.02 10.16
CA ASN A 243 -2.92 7.35 10.76
C ASN A 243 -4.35 7.92 10.71
N LEU A 244 -5.18 7.48 9.75
CA LEU A 244 -6.57 7.93 9.63
C LEU A 244 -7.45 7.45 10.79
N LYS A 245 -7.08 6.39 11.52
CA LYS A 245 -7.84 5.88 12.68
C LYS A 245 -8.16 6.98 13.70
N HIS A 246 -7.26 7.96 13.88
CA HIS A 246 -7.46 9.10 14.78
C HIS A 246 -8.59 10.05 14.36
N TYR A 247 -8.93 10.07 13.07
CA TYR A 247 -9.99 10.91 12.50
C TYR A 247 -11.37 10.28 12.60
N MET A 248 -11.50 8.97 12.79
CA MET A 248 -12.78 8.25 12.76
C MET A 248 -13.82 8.81 13.75
N GLY A 249 -13.44 8.99 15.02
CA GLY A 249 -14.34 9.52 16.06
C GLY A 249 -14.78 10.98 15.81
N PRO A 250 -13.85 11.92 15.59
CA PRO A 250 -14.20 13.29 15.22
C PRO A 250 -15.05 13.38 13.96
N TYR A 251 -14.69 12.61 12.92
CA TYR A 251 -15.44 12.54 11.67
C TYR A 251 -16.88 12.06 11.92
N PHE A 252 -17.07 10.96 12.66
CA PHE A 252 -18.40 10.45 12.99
C PHE A 252 -19.27 11.50 13.69
N THR A 253 -18.67 12.26 14.61
CA THR A 253 -19.36 13.34 15.32
C THR A 253 -19.81 14.44 14.37
N VAL A 254 -18.93 14.88 13.46
CA VAL A 254 -19.26 15.87 12.43
C VAL A 254 -20.35 15.34 11.47
N ALA A 255 -20.22 14.10 11.00
CA ALA A 255 -21.18 13.45 10.10
C ALA A 255 -22.55 13.22 10.76
N ARG A 256 -22.63 13.14 12.10
CA ARG A 256 -23.90 13.13 12.85
C ARG A 256 -24.53 14.51 12.93
N ALA A 257 -23.74 15.56 13.06
CA ALA A 257 -24.23 16.93 13.18
C ALA A 257 -24.59 17.59 11.84
N LYS A 258 -24.01 17.15 10.71
CA LYS A 258 -24.29 17.68 9.37
C LYS A 258 -25.08 16.66 8.54
N PRO A 259 -26.20 17.03 7.89
CA PRO A 259 -26.84 18.36 7.82
C PRO A 259 -27.53 18.76 9.14
N PHE A 260 -27.56 20.07 9.44
CA PHE A 260 -28.25 20.60 10.63
C PHE A 260 -29.72 20.19 10.59
N ARG A 261 -30.10 19.25 11.46
CA ARG A 261 -31.46 18.75 11.64
C ARG A 261 -31.85 18.80 13.11
N PRO A 262 -33.12 19.06 13.46
CA PRO A 262 -33.58 19.03 14.86
C PRO A 262 -33.27 17.69 15.55
N SER A 263 -33.34 16.58 14.80
CA SER A 263 -33.02 15.23 15.30
C SER A 263 -31.53 15.00 15.62
N ALA A 264 -30.63 15.90 15.22
CA ALA A 264 -29.21 15.83 15.54
C ALA A 264 -28.82 16.65 16.80
N PHE A 265 -29.81 17.15 17.55
CA PHE A 265 -29.63 17.98 18.75
C PHE A 265 -28.57 17.44 19.73
N LEU A 266 -28.57 16.13 20.00
CA LEU A 266 -27.61 15.49 20.92
C LEU A 266 -26.15 15.51 20.43
N ALA A 267 -25.91 15.75 19.13
CA ALA A 267 -24.56 15.81 18.57
C ALA A 267 -23.98 17.24 18.58
N TYR A 268 -24.81 18.28 18.64
CA TYR A 268 -24.35 19.67 18.57
C TYR A 268 -23.42 20.10 19.71
N PRO A 269 -23.64 19.69 20.98
CA PRO A 269 -22.72 20.05 22.07
C PRO A 269 -21.29 19.54 21.85
N PHE A 270 -21.13 18.44 21.11
CA PHE A 270 -19.83 17.81 20.85
C PHE A 270 -19.19 18.29 19.54
N LEU A 271 -19.94 18.99 18.67
CA LEU A 271 -19.46 19.46 17.38
C LEU A 271 -18.24 20.40 17.50
N PRO A 272 -18.21 21.41 18.41
CA PRO A 272 -17.03 22.25 18.59
C PRO A 272 -15.79 21.45 18.97
N TRP A 273 -15.94 20.46 19.85
CA TRP A 273 -14.83 19.61 20.29
C TRP A 273 -14.32 18.70 19.18
N ALA A 274 -15.22 18.14 18.36
CA ALA A 274 -14.84 17.33 17.21
C ALA A 274 -14.08 18.16 16.15
N LEU A 275 -14.56 19.37 15.84
CA LEU A 275 -13.89 20.29 14.93
C LEU A 275 -12.52 20.72 15.48
N PHE A 276 -12.43 21.01 16.78
CA PHE A 276 -11.15 21.30 17.44
C PHE A 276 -10.18 20.11 17.37
N LYS A 277 -10.66 18.88 17.57
CA LYS A 277 -9.83 17.69 17.48
C LYS A 277 -9.33 17.45 16.05
N ILE A 278 -10.17 17.64 15.03
CA ILE A 278 -9.75 17.60 13.62
C ILE A 278 -8.71 18.69 13.35
N TRP A 279 -8.99 19.93 13.77
CA TRP A 279 -8.04 21.05 13.63
C TRP A 279 -6.70 20.74 14.28
N ARG A 280 -6.69 20.12 15.47
CA ARG A 280 -5.46 19.71 16.16
C ARG A 280 -4.70 18.63 15.38
N LEU A 281 -5.41 17.61 14.85
CA LEU A 281 -4.81 16.56 14.02
C LEU A 281 -4.20 17.16 12.74
N GLU A 282 -4.95 18.03 12.05
CA GLU A 282 -4.47 18.77 10.89
C GLU A 282 -3.29 19.69 11.24
N ARG A 283 -3.29 20.31 12.42
CA ARG A 283 -2.16 21.14 12.86
C ARG A 283 -0.90 20.31 13.10
N ILE A 284 -1.01 19.11 13.68
CA ILE A 284 0.13 18.19 13.84
C ILE A 284 0.63 17.77 12.45
N ARG A 285 -0.28 17.39 11.55
CA ARG A 285 0.02 17.02 10.16
C ARG A 285 0.75 18.12 9.41
N HIS A 286 0.23 19.35 9.48
CA HIS A 286 0.82 20.52 8.84
C HIS A 286 2.09 21.01 9.53
N ALA A 287 2.22 20.86 10.85
CA ALA A 287 3.45 21.22 11.56
C ALA A 287 4.61 20.31 11.18
N GLU A 288 4.37 19.06 10.82
CA GLU A 288 5.40 18.18 10.24
C GLU A 288 5.70 18.54 8.78
N SER A 289 4.67 18.82 7.97
CA SER A 289 4.87 19.38 6.62
C SER A 289 5.72 20.65 6.68
N ARG A 290 5.42 21.54 7.65
CA ARG A 290 6.13 22.79 7.89
C ARG A 290 7.48 22.61 8.58
N ARG A 291 7.70 21.58 9.38
CA ARG A 291 9.04 21.23 9.90
C ARG A 291 9.93 20.66 8.80
N GLY A 292 9.33 20.03 7.79
CA GLY A 292 9.98 19.79 6.49
C GLY A 292 10.24 21.08 5.69
N GLU A 293 9.40 22.12 5.84
CA GLU A 293 9.57 23.43 5.16
C GLU A 293 10.36 24.48 5.98
N GLN A 294 10.69 24.25 7.26
CA GLN A 294 11.32 25.21 8.18
C GLN A 294 12.78 24.86 8.51
N GLN A 295 13.54 24.36 7.54
CA GLN A 295 14.94 24.77 7.39
C GLN A 295 14.94 26.01 6.46
N PRO A 296 15.56 27.14 6.84
CA PRO A 296 15.27 28.41 6.21
C PRO A 296 15.85 28.51 4.79
N GLU A 297 14.96 28.65 3.81
CA GLU A 297 15.25 29.37 2.58
C GLU A 297 15.61 30.83 2.92
N SER A 298 16.83 31.24 2.62
CA SER A 298 17.19 32.63 2.47
C SER A 298 16.48 33.17 1.21
N ASN A 299 15.31 33.77 1.42
CA ASN A 299 14.53 34.44 0.39
C ASN A 299 15.27 35.68 -0.15
N GLY A 300 15.91 35.54 -1.31
CA GLY A 300 16.01 36.62 -2.28
C GLY A 300 14.65 36.74 -2.98
N ALA A 301 13.89 37.77 -2.63
CA ALA A 301 12.61 38.05 -3.25
C ALA A 301 12.75 38.20 -4.78
N ILE A 302 12.10 37.32 -5.53
CA ILE A 302 11.76 37.57 -6.94
C ILE A 302 10.25 37.57 -7.04
N ALA A 303 9.75 38.72 -7.49
CA ALA A 303 8.34 39.00 -7.72
C ALA A 303 7.66 37.86 -8.51
N THR A 304 6.56 37.38 -7.96
CA THR A 304 5.65 36.43 -8.59
C THR A 304 5.02 37.05 -9.84
N LYS A 305 5.56 36.72 -11.02
CA LYS A 305 4.73 36.65 -12.22
C LYS A 305 3.92 35.36 -12.14
N ARG A 306 2.59 35.50 -12.14
CA ARG A 306 1.64 34.39 -12.32
C ARG A 306 2.03 33.60 -13.59
N LYS A 307 2.50 32.36 -13.43
CA LYS A 307 2.49 31.35 -14.51
C LYS A 307 1.12 30.69 -14.52
N GLY A 308 0.58 30.48 -15.72
CA GLY A 308 -0.76 29.96 -15.97
C GLY A 308 -0.97 28.49 -15.55
N PRO A 309 -2.16 27.94 -15.78
CA PRO A 309 -2.57 26.64 -15.24
C PRO A 309 -1.92 25.37 -15.83
N ASP A 310 -1.02 25.46 -16.83
CA ASP A 310 -0.65 24.30 -17.67
C ASP A 310 0.69 23.58 -17.34
N GLU A 311 1.71 24.24 -16.76
CA GLU A 311 3.06 23.63 -16.68
C GLU A 311 3.16 22.43 -15.72
N GLY A 312 2.47 22.46 -14.59
CA GLY A 312 2.53 21.39 -13.58
C GLY A 312 1.75 20.13 -13.97
N GLU A 313 0.74 20.28 -14.82
CA GLU A 313 -0.05 19.17 -15.36
C GLU A 313 0.69 18.51 -16.55
N GLN A 314 1.39 19.31 -17.34
CA GLN A 314 2.22 18.84 -18.45
C GLN A 314 3.40 17.97 -17.97
N ILE A 315 4.15 18.40 -16.95
CA ILE A 315 5.26 17.61 -16.37
C ILE A 315 4.75 16.27 -15.82
N ARG A 316 3.63 16.28 -15.09
CA ARG A 316 3.00 15.04 -14.58
C ARG A 316 2.56 14.12 -15.72
N THR A 317 2.10 14.69 -16.82
CA THR A 317 1.70 13.96 -18.02
C THR A 317 2.93 13.36 -18.72
N GLU A 318 4.05 14.05 -18.78
CA GLU A 318 5.32 13.56 -19.35
C GLU A 318 5.89 12.39 -18.54
N ILE A 319 5.98 12.52 -17.21
CA ILE A 319 6.43 11.42 -16.32
C ILE A 319 5.56 10.18 -16.50
N LYS A 320 4.25 10.37 -16.49
CA LYS A 320 3.29 9.28 -16.65
C LYS A 320 3.43 8.63 -18.02
N THR A 321 3.59 9.41 -19.09
CA THR A 321 3.75 8.89 -20.46
C THR A 321 4.98 8.00 -20.57
N LEU A 322 6.15 8.45 -20.11
CA LEU A 322 7.37 7.63 -20.16
C LEU A 322 7.25 6.40 -19.26
N SER A 323 6.67 6.54 -18.07
CA SER A 323 6.43 5.40 -17.17
C SER A 323 5.48 4.36 -17.77
N ASP A 324 4.39 4.82 -18.41
CA ASP A 324 3.42 3.96 -19.11
C ASP A 324 4.12 3.22 -20.25
N GLU A 325 4.96 3.90 -21.04
CA GLU A 325 5.70 3.30 -22.16
C GLU A 325 6.70 2.25 -21.70
N LEU A 326 7.56 2.55 -20.72
CA LEU A 326 8.55 1.61 -20.19
C LEU A 326 7.89 0.35 -19.63
N ARG A 327 6.76 0.51 -18.94
CA ARG A 327 5.99 -0.61 -18.37
C ARG A 327 5.23 -1.39 -19.42
N ALA A 328 4.65 -0.73 -20.42
CA ALA A 328 3.95 -1.38 -21.53
C ALA A 328 4.91 -2.21 -22.40
N ARG A 329 6.17 -1.80 -22.49
CA ARG A 329 7.24 -2.53 -23.18
C ARG A 329 8.00 -3.53 -22.28
N ASN A 330 7.54 -3.76 -21.04
CA ASN A 330 8.16 -4.70 -20.12
C ASN A 330 9.66 -4.43 -19.84
N LEU A 331 10.06 -3.16 -19.71
CA LEU A 331 11.47 -2.77 -19.52
C LEU A 331 11.87 -2.44 -18.08
N THR A 332 10.90 -2.30 -17.17
CA THR A 332 11.17 -1.93 -15.76
C THR A 332 10.26 -2.67 -14.78
N TYR A 333 10.86 -3.15 -13.69
CA TYR A 333 10.14 -3.70 -12.54
C TYR A 333 9.67 -2.59 -11.58
N CYS A 334 10.22 -1.37 -11.69
CA CYS A 334 9.83 -0.23 -10.87
C CYS A 334 8.37 0.17 -11.13
N GLY A 335 7.62 0.33 -10.04
CA GLY A 335 6.25 0.87 -10.07
C GLY A 335 6.23 2.38 -10.36
N TYR A 336 5.06 2.92 -10.69
CA TYR A 336 4.88 4.37 -10.89
C TYR A 336 5.32 5.21 -9.69
N ASP A 337 5.15 4.67 -8.47
CA ASP A 337 5.56 5.33 -7.24
C ASP A 337 7.09 5.35 -7.07
N LYS A 338 7.77 4.26 -7.44
CA LYS A 338 9.24 4.16 -7.44
C LYS A 338 9.84 5.15 -8.45
N LEU A 339 9.33 5.15 -9.69
CA LEU A 339 9.77 6.07 -10.75
C LEU A 339 9.50 7.55 -10.42
N ALA A 340 8.39 7.86 -9.73
CA ALA A 340 8.11 9.23 -9.29
C ALA A 340 9.12 9.73 -8.25
N ILE A 341 9.56 8.87 -7.32
CA ILE A 341 10.59 9.22 -6.33
C ILE A 341 11.92 9.50 -7.03
N LEU A 342 12.31 8.61 -7.96
CA LEU A 342 13.53 8.77 -8.75
C LEU A 342 13.52 10.07 -9.56
N HIS A 343 12.39 10.37 -10.23
CA HIS A 343 12.19 11.63 -10.94
C HIS A 343 12.42 12.85 -10.05
N ASP A 344 11.75 12.89 -8.89
CA ASP A 344 11.80 14.07 -8.00
C ASP A 344 13.23 14.33 -7.50
N CYS A 345 14.01 13.28 -7.24
CA CYS A 345 15.42 13.40 -6.85
C CYS A 345 16.30 13.92 -7.99
N ILE A 346 16.11 13.41 -9.22
CA ILE A 346 16.86 13.86 -10.41
C ILE A 346 16.56 15.32 -10.71
N VAL A 347 15.28 15.71 -10.71
CA VAL A 347 14.86 17.08 -11.01
C VAL A 347 15.38 18.05 -9.95
N ASP A 348 15.38 17.70 -8.66
CA ASP A 348 15.99 18.55 -7.64
C ASP A 348 17.49 18.76 -7.92
N VAL A 349 18.23 17.69 -8.19
CA VAL A 349 19.67 17.74 -8.47
C VAL A 349 19.98 18.59 -9.71
N GLU A 350 19.25 18.38 -10.81
CA GLU A 350 19.45 19.14 -12.05
C GLU A 350 19.04 20.61 -11.88
N ARG A 351 17.92 20.89 -11.19
CA ARG A 351 17.46 22.25 -10.92
C ARG A 351 18.43 23.03 -10.04
N ASN A 352 19.00 22.38 -9.02
CA ASN A 352 20.00 22.98 -8.14
C ASN A 352 21.41 22.94 -8.73
N LYS A 353 21.58 22.37 -9.93
CA LYS A 353 22.87 22.24 -10.62
C LYS A 353 23.95 21.61 -9.75
N LEU A 354 23.57 20.57 -8.99
CA LEU A 354 24.55 19.87 -8.18
C LEU A 354 25.51 19.12 -9.11
N GLU A 355 26.80 19.28 -8.89
CA GLU A 355 27.85 18.58 -9.63
C GLU A 355 27.91 17.11 -9.22
N GLY A 356 28.43 16.27 -10.10
CA GLY A 356 28.62 14.83 -9.84
C GLY A 356 27.86 13.93 -10.82
N ARG A 357 28.29 12.68 -10.90
CA ARG A 357 27.68 11.68 -11.79
C ARG A 357 26.41 11.06 -11.20
N PHE A 358 25.66 10.38 -12.05
CA PHE A 358 24.58 9.49 -11.61
C PHE A 358 25.09 8.05 -11.59
N VAL A 359 24.56 7.26 -10.65
CA VAL A 359 24.89 5.85 -10.48
C VAL A 359 23.59 5.07 -10.38
N GLU A 360 23.52 3.94 -11.06
CA GLU A 360 22.52 2.90 -10.84
C GLU A 360 23.23 1.57 -10.52
N ALA A 361 22.78 0.89 -9.47
CA ALA A 361 23.29 -0.40 -9.03
C ALA A 361 22.14 -1.41 -9.01
N GLY A 362 22.09 -2.27 -10.02
CA GLY A 362 20.91 -3.08 -10.37
C GLY A 362 20.13 -2.42 -11.51
N VAL A 363 20.25 -2.97 -12.72
CA VAL A 363 19.79 -2.37 -13.99
C VAL A 363 18.74 -3.25 -14.67
N ALA A 364 18.87 -4.58 -14.53
CA ALA A 364 17.99 -5.58 -15.12
C ALA A 364 17.80 -5.40 -16.65
N LEU A 365 16.64 -4.90 -17.09
CA LEU A 365 16.31 -4.64 -18.50
C LEU A 365 16.57 -3.18 -18.94
N GLY A 366 17.00 -2.31 -18.03
CA GLY A 366 17.42 -0.94 -18.32
C GLY A 366 16.34 0.13 -18.28
N GLY A 367 15.10 -0.18 -17.86
CA GLY A 367 14.03 0.80 -17.91
C GLY A 367 14.23 2.00 -16.96
N SER A 368 14.78 1.78 -15.76
CA SER A 368 15.16 2.86 -14.85
C SER A 368 16.38 3.64 -15.38
N ALA A 369 17.38 2.99 -15.98
CA ALA A 369 18.47 3.67 -16.69
C ALA A 369 17.96 4.60 -17.81
N ILE A 370 17.01 4.14 -18.63
CA ILE A 370 16.34 4.95 -19.67
C ILE A 370 15.64 6.15 -19.03
N PHE A 371 14.93 5.91 -17.94
CA PHE A 371 14.24 6.95 -17.19
C PHE A 371 15.22 8.00 -16.64
N MET A 372 16.35 7.58 -16.07
CA MET A 372 17.40 8.48 -15.61
C MET A 372 18.02 9.26 -16.78
N CYS A 373 18.25 8.63 -17.93
CA CYS A 373 18.78 9.30 -19.12
C CYS A 373 17.86 10.38 -19.68
N HIS A 374 16.54 10.19 -19.57
CA HIS A 374 15.56 11.15 -20.02
C HIS A 374 15.57 12.44 -19.20
N TYR A 375 15.79 12.35 -17.88
CA TYR A 375 15.73 13.51 -16.99
C TYR A 375 17.09 14.08 -16.58
N LYS A 376 18.19 13.34 -16.75
CA LYS A 376 19.54 13.87 -16.49
C LYS A 376 19.97 14.84 -17.59
N SER A 377 20.84 15.78 -17.26
CA SER A 377 21.55 16.60 -18.23
C SER A 377 22.33 15.71 -19.22
N HIS A 378 22.27 16.04 -20.51
CA HIS A 378 22.82 15.22 -21.61
C HIS A 378 24.24 14.69 -21.34
N ASN A 379 25.16 15.58 -20.93
CA ASN A 379 26.57 15.26 -20.70
C ASN A 379 26.87 14.67 -19.32
N ARG A 380 25.91 14.64 -18.38
CA ARG A 380 26.15 14.12 -17.03
C ARG A 380 26.47 12.62 -17.11
N PRO A 381 27.58 12.13 -16.55
CA PRO A 381 27.90 10.71 -16.60
C PRO A 381 26.85 9.87 -15.87
N LEU A 382 26.50 8.71 -16.42
CA LEU A 382 25.67 7.70 -15.77
C LEU A 382 26.40 6.36 -15.76
N ASP A 383 26.73 5.88 -14.57
CA ASP A 383 27.37 4.58 -14.39
C ASP A 383 26.34 3.51 -14.02
N LEU A 384 26.27 2.44 -14.81
CA LEU A 384 25.33 1.34 -14.68
C LEU A 384 26.08 0.09 -14.20
N TYR A 385 26.01 -0.18 -12.90
CA TYR A 385 26.59 -1.35 -12.25
C TYR A 385 25.56 -2.48 -12.23
N ASP A 386 25.91 -3.63 -12.80
CA ASP A 386 25.09 -4.84 -12.75
C ASP A 386 25.97 -6.07 -13.04
N VAL A 387 25.55 -7.25 -12.59
CA VAL A 387 26.07 -8.52 -13.10
C VAL A 387 25.68 -8.73 -14.57
N TYR A 388 24.62 -8.06 -15.05
CA TYR A 388 23.98 -8.24 -16.36
C TYR A 388 23.61 -9.69 -16.62
N ASP A 389 23.25 -10.40 -15.57
CA ASP A 389 22.91 -11.82 -15.58
C ASP A 389 21.98 -12.09 -14.39
N GLN A 390 21.75 -13.36 -14.07
CA GLN A 390 21.04 -13.74 -12.87
C GLN A 390 21.67 -13.11 -11.62
N ILE A 391 20.82 -12.54 -10.77
CA ILE A 391 21.20 -12.01 -9.45
C ILE A 391 21.90 -13.10 -8.60
N PRO A 392 22.93 -12.76 -7.79
CA PRO A 392 23.56 -13.72 -6.88
C PRO A 392 22.62 -14.19 -5.76
N ALA A 393 23.02 -15.28 -5.09
CA ALA A 393 22.33 -15.80 -3.92
C ALA A 393 22.35 -14.79 -2.75
N PRO A 394 21.25 -14.70 -1.97
CA PRO A 394 21.19 -13.89 -0.76
C PRO A 394 22.11 -14.44 0.34
N GLY A 395 22.56 -13.54 1.22
CA GLY A 395 23.47 -13.84 2.32
C GLY A 395 22.75 -14.18 3.63
N PRO A 396 23.47 -14.57 4.70
CA PRO A 396 22.87 -14.93 5.99
C PRO A 396 22.12 -13.81 6.70
N GLU A 397 22.37 -12.56 6.31
CA GLU A 397 21.74 -11.37 6.90
C GLU A 397 20.38 -11.06 6.27
N ASP A 398 20.05 -11.72 5.16
CA ASP A 398 18.77 -11.64 4.47
C ASP A 398 17.71 -12.53 5.13
N GLY A 399 16.46 -12.07 5.10
CA GLY A 399 15.32 -12.84 5.61
C GLY A 399 14.86 -13.93 4.65
N LEU A 400 13.87 -14.71 5.09
CA LEU A 400 13.25 -15.76 4.26
C LEU A 400 12.78 -15.20 2.91
N ASP A 401 12.21 -13.99 2.91
CA ASP A 401 11.70 -13.30 1.72
C ASP A 401 12.71 -13.21 0.56
N ALA A 402 13.99 -13.09 0.88
CA ALA A 402 15.06 -13.12 -0.09
C ALA A 402 15.41 -14.54 -0.55
N HIS A 403 15.51 -15.47 0.41
CA HIS A 403 15.86 -16.87 0.15
C HIS A 403 14.78 -17.61 -0.66
N GLU A 404 13.49 -17.44 -0.37
CA GLU A 404 12.39 -18.03 -1.17
C GLU A 404 12.37 -17.42 -2.58
N ARG A 405 12.53 -16.09 -2.68
CA ARG A 405 12.61 -15.43 -3.98
C ARG A 405 13.78 -15.95 -4.82
N TYR A 406 14.96 -16.09 -4.23
CA TYR A 406 16.12 -16.64 -4.91
C TYR A 406 15.93 -18.12 -5.27
N ALA A 407 15.33 -18.93 -4.40
CA ALA A 407 15.03 -20.34 -4.71
C ALA A 407 14.11 -20.47 -5.92
N GLN A 408 13.12 -19.58 -6.08
CA GLN A 408 12.28 -19.53 -7.29
C GLN A 408 13.08 -19.12 -8.54
N ILE A 409 14.04 -18.21 -8.39
CA ILE A 409 14.93 -17.81 -9.48
C ILE A 409 15.83 -19.00 -9.87
N GLU A 410 16.50 -19.62 -8.91
CA GLU A 410 17.40 -20.75 -9.13
C GLU A 410 16.69 -21.98 -9.73
N SER A 411 15.44 -22.22 -9.35
CA SER A 411 14.64 -23.34 -9.89
C SER A 411 14.18 -23.15 -11.35
N GLY A 412 14.42 -21.98 -11.94
CA GLY A 412 13.97 -21.66 -13.31
C GLY A 412 12.48 -21.27 -13.39
N GLN A 413 11.80 -21.09 -12.26
CA GLN A 413 10.36 -20.81 -12.19
C GLN A 413 10.01 -19.33 -12.08
N SER A 414 11.00 -18.44 -12.08
CA SER A 414 10.75 -17.00 -12.08
C SER A 414 10.16 -16.55 -13.41
N HIS A 415 9.16 -15.68 -13.36
CA HIS A 415 8.54 -15.07 -14.53
C HIS A 415 9.11 -13.67 -14.78
N GLY A 416 9.20 -13.28 -16.04
CA GLY A 416 9.55 -11.92 -16.44
C GLY A 416 8.35 -10.97 -16.32
N LEU A 417 8.53 -9.77 -16.84
CA LEU A 417 7.44 -8.81 -16.96
C LEU A 417 6.44 -9.29 -18.02
N GLY A 418 5.14 -9.14 -17.76
CA GLY A 418 4.10 -9.59 -18.67
C GLY A 418 4.09 -11.12 -18.86
N GLN A 419 4.29 -11.56 -20.10
CA GLN A 419 4.44 -12.99 -20.45
C GLN A 419 5.90 -13.35 -20.79
N ASP A 420 6.83 -12.40 -20.60
CA ASP A 420 8.21 -12.58 -21.00
C ASP A 420 8.96 -13.49 -20.02
N ARG A 421 10.08 -14.02 -20.50
CA ARG A 421 11.00 -14.80 -19.67
C ARG A 421 11.69 -13.87 -18.68
N TYR A 422 11.95 -14.35 -17.47
CA TYR A 422 12.71 -13.60 -16.46
C TYR A 422 14.08 -13.20 -17.01
N TYR A 423 14.47 -11.94 -16.80
CA TYR A 423 15.69 -11.38 -17.39
C TYR A 423 16.95 -12.17 -16.99
N GLY A 424 16.99 -12.67 -15.74
CA GLY A 424 18.11 -13.48 -15.23
C GLY A 424 18.28 -14.82 -15.94
N TYR A 425 17.35 -15.23 -16.82
CA TYR A 425 17.48 -16.45 -17.61
C TYR A 425 17.88 -16.18 -19.07
N LEU A 426 18.14 -14.93 -19.42
CA LEU A 426 18.54 -14.52 -20.77
C LEU A 426 20.07 -14.60 -20.95
N GLY A 427 20.82 -14.83 -19.87
CA GLY A 427 22.27 -14.72 -19.85
C GLY A 427 22.71 -13.25 -19.86
N ASP A 428 23.85 -12.96 -20.49
CA ASP A 428 24.43 -11.60 -20.54
C ASP A 428 23.47 -10.57 -21.17
N THR A 429 22.80 -9.77 -20.35
CA THR A 429 21.84 -8.74 -20.77
C THR A 429 22.50 -7.41 -21.13
N LYS A 430 23.82 -7.25 -21.02
CA LYS A 430 24.49 -5.95 -21.23
C LYS A 430 24.19 -5.34 -22.60
N GLN A 431 24.30 -6.14 -23.66
CA GLN A 431 24.00 -5.65 -25.02
C GLN A 431 22.51 -5.35 -25.19
N LEU A 432 21.64 -6.17 -24.61
CA LEU A 432 20.19 -5.94 -24.62
C LEU A 432 19.84 -4.59 -23.95
N VAL A 433 20.43 -4.28 -22.80
CA VAL A 433 20.24 -2.99 -22.12
C VAL A 433 20.75 -1.83 -22.99
N ALA A 434 21.90 -1.98 -23.63
CA ALA A 434 22.43 -0.95 -24.54
C ALA A 434 21.52 -0.71 -25.76
N ASP A 435 20.94 -1.77 -26.32
CA ASP A 435 19.99 -1.68 -27.44
C ASP A 435 18.65 -1.06 -27.01
N ASN A 436 18.17 -1.36 -25.80
CA ASN A 436 17.01 -0.73 -25.21
C ASN A 436 17.23 0.78 -25.03
N LEU A 437 18.36 1.19 -24.43
CA LEU A 437 18.74 2.60 -24.30
C LEU A 437 18.80 3.31 -25.66
N LYS A 438 19.45 2.69 -26.66
CA LYS A 438 19.52 3.23 -28.02
C LYS A 438 18.15 3.37 -28.67
N THR A 439 17.23 2.43 -28.45
CA THR A 439 15.85 2.47 -28.98
C THR A 439 15.06 3.66 -28.44
N PHE A 440 15.38 4.11 -27.23
CA PHE A 440 14.83 5.32 -26.61
C PHE A 440 15.62 6.60 -26.94
N GLY A 441 16.58 6.53 -27.86
CA GLY A 441 17.37 7.68 -28.29
C GLY A 441 18.53 8.02 -27.34
N PHE A 442 18.99 7.07 -26.52
CA PHE A 442 20.10 7.25 -25.58
C PHE A 442 21.30 6.35 -25.92
N PRO A 443 21.93 6.49 -27.11
CA PRO A 443 23.14 5.73 -27.41
C PRO A 443 24.24 6.05 -26.39
N ALA A 444 24.87 5.00 -25.86
CA ALA A 444 25.68 5.07 -24.65
C ALA A 444 26.82 6.10 -24.72
N PHE A 445 27.56 6.12 -25.82
CA PHE A 445 28.69 7.04 -26.01
C PHE A 445 28.26 8.50 -26.02
N GLU A 446 27.16 8.82 -26.73
CA GLU A 446 26.67 10.20 -26.87
C GLU A 446 26.06 10.73 -25.57
N HIS A 447 25.50 9.84 -24.74
CA HIS A 447 24.86 10.20 -23.47
C HIS A 447 25.74 9.94 -22.23
N ASN A 448 27.04 9.68 -22.43
CA ASN A 448 28.01 9.47 -21.35
C ASN A 448 27.59 8.35 -20.36
N ILE A 449 27.14 7.23 -20.92
CA ILE A 449 26.66 6.05 -20.18
C ILE A 449 27.76 5.00 -20.15
N HIS A 450 28.09 4.53 -18.95
CA HIS A 450 29.11 3.50 -18.74
C HIS A 450 28.47 2.23 -18.17
N PHE A 451 28.78 1.09 -18.78
CA PHE A 451 28.30 -0.23 -18.34
C PHE A 451 29.41 -0.96 -17.60
N ILE A 452 29.25 -1.13 -16.29
CA ILE A 452 30.20 -1.80 -15.43
C ILE A 452 29.64 -3.17 -15.06
N LYS A 453 30.16 -4.21 -15.72
CA LYS A 453 29.70 -5.58 -15.54
C LYS A 453 30.45 -6.27 -14.41
N GLY A 454 29.73 -6.81 -13.45
CA GLY A 454 30.25 -7.66 -12.37
C GLY A 454 29.53 -7.42 -11.04
N LEU A 455 29.95 -8.17 -10.02
CA LEU A 455 29.43 -7.98 -8.67
C LEU A 455 29.88 -6.62 -8.11
N PHE A 456 29.06 -6.01 -7.24
CA PHE A 456 29.32 -4.68 -6.72
C PHE A 456 30.63 -4.62 -5.91
N GLN A 457 30.92 -5.63 -5.10
CA GLN A 457 32.12 -5.69 -4.27
C GLN A 457 33.43 -5.66 -5.08
N ASP A 458 33.38 -6.20 -6.30
CA ASP A 458 34.53 -6.33 -7.19
C ASP A 458 34.72 -5.09 -8.06
N THR A 459 33.60 -4.47 -8.48
CA THR A 459 33.61 -3.47 -9.55
C THR A 459 33.36 -2.04 -9.09
N MET A 460 32.65 -1.83 -7.98
CA MET A 460 32.23 -0.51 -7.53
C MET A 460 33.36 0.23 -6.80
N ASN A 461 34.23 0.88 -7.57
CA ASN A 461 35.38 1.62 -7.10
C ASN A 461 35.23 3.11 -7.44
N LEU A 462 34.32 3.78 -6.75
CA LEU A 462 34.05 5.20 -6.97
C LEU A 462 35.16 6.07 -6.36
N THR A 463 35.49 7.13 -7.08
CA THR A 463 36.46 8.16 -6.66
C THR A 463 35.89 9.55 -6.89
N GLU A 464 35.09 9.70 -7.94
CA GLU A 464 34.42 10.93 -8.34
C GLU A 464 33.13 11.21 -7.53
N PRO A 465 32.69 12.49 -7.43
CA PRO A 465 31.46 12.85 -6.76
C PRO A 465 30.20 12.29 -7.44
N VAL A 466 29.21 11.89 -6.64
CA VAL A 466 27.91 11.35 -7.09
C VAL A 466 26.79 12.29 -6.66
N ALA A 467 25.89 12.62 -7.59
CA ALA A 467 24.75 13.50 -7.32
C ALA A 467 23.45 12.72 -7.06
N VAL A 468 23.24 11.61 -7.76
CA VAL A 468 22.12 10.68 -7.57
C VAL A 468 22.64 9.26 -7.65
N ALA A 469 22.29 8.44 -6.67
CA ALA A 469 22.48 7.00 -6.70
C ALA A 469 21.13 6.28 -6.56
N HIS A 470 20.81 5.41 -7.52
CA HIS A 470 19.68 4.49 -7.46
C HIS A 470 20.21 3.09 -7.14
N ILE A 471 19.88 2.56 -5.96
CA ILE A 471 20.33 1.25 -5.48
C ILE A 471 19.13 0.28 -5.49
N ASP A 472 19.20 -0.69 -6.40
CA ASP A 472 18.19 -1.71 -6.71
C ASP A 472 18.84 -3.11 -6.70
N GLY A 473 19.55 -3.40 -5.59
CA GLY A 473 20.39 -4.59 -5.44
C GLY A 473 19.76 -5.73 -4.63
N ASP A 474 18.48 -5.60 -4.26
CA ASP A 474 17.64 -6.51 -3.46
C ASP A 474 18.19 -6.92 -2.07
N TRP A 475 19.35 -7.57 -2.04
CA TRP A 475 19.92 -8.27 -0.88
C TRP A 475 20.73 -7.36 0.05
N TYR A 476 20.82 -7.77 1.31
CA TYR A 476 21.54 -7.07 2.37
C TYR A 476 22.99 -6.77 1.96
N ASP A 477 23.76 -7.78 1.54
CA ASP A 477 25.18 -7.60 1.20
C ASP A 477 25.38 -6.72 -0.04
N SER A 478 24.49 -6.86 -1.03
CA SER A 478 24.46 -6.01 -2.23
C SER A 478 24.23 -4.55 -1.87
N VAL A 479 23.17 -4.28 -1.09
CA VAL A 479 22.79 -2.93 -0.65
C VAL A 479 23.85 -2.33 0.25
N LYS A 480 24.34 -3.09 1.23
CA LYS A 480 25.41 -2.65 2.14
C LYS A 480 26.68 -2.31 1.37
N THR A 481 27.08 -3.15 0.41
CA THR A 481 28.25 -2.86 -0.44
C THR A 481 28.07 -1.58 -1.23
N CYS A 482 26.89 -1.37 -1.81
CA CYS A 482 26.58 -0.11 -2.50
C CYS A 482 26.66 1.08 -1.56
N ILE A 483 26.09 0.99 -0.36
CA ILE A 483 26.16 2.05 0.67
C ILE A 483 27.61 2.40 0.98
N ASP A 484 28.43 1.39 1.33
CA ASP A 484 29.82 1.57 1.76
C ASP A 484 30.67 2.24 0.66
N ARG A 485 30.38 1.95 -0.61
CA ARG A 485 31.13 2.46 -1.77
C ARG A 485 30.59 3.77 -2.32
N ILE A 486 29.29 4.06 -2.18
CA ILE A 486 28.65 5.24 -2.79
C ILE A 486 28.51 6.38 -1.80
N ALA A 487 28.02 6.10 -0.57
CA ALA A 487 27.67 7.15 0.39
C ALA A 487 28.79 8.18 0.64
N PRO A 488 30.08 7.79 0.76
CA PRO A 488 31.17 8.76 0.94
C PRO A 488 31.26 9.82 -0.18
N HIS A 489 30.87 9.45 -1.40
CA HIS A 489 31.01 10.25 -2.61
C HIS A 489 29.76 11.08 -2.95
N ILE A 490 28.65 10.88 -2.24
CA ILE A 490 27.42 11.65 -2.49
C ILE A 490 27.66 13.12 -2.19
N VAL A 491 27.42 14.03 -3.12
CA VAL A 491 27.58 15.47 -2.87
C VAL A 491 26.56 15.98 -1.86
N LYS A 492 26.85 17.09 -1.21
CA LYS A 492 25.87 17.77 -0.35
C LYS A 492 24.63 18.15 -1.15
N GLY A 493 23.45 17.82 -0.64
CA GLY A 493 22.17 17.94 -1.34
C GLY A 493 21.88 16.81 -2.32
N GLY A 494 22.83 15.92 -2.61
CA GLY A 494 22.64 14.74 -3.45
C GLY A 494 21.84 13.63 -2.75
N TYR A 495 21.39 12.65 -3.53
CA TYR A 495 20.43 11.64 -3.10
C TYR A 495 20.94 10.21 -3.29
N ILE A 496 20.56 9.34 -2.36
CA ILE A 496 20.57 7.89 -2.51
C ILE A 496 19.13 7.40 -2.42
N ILE A 497 18.68 6.65 -3.41
CA ILE A 497 17.36 6.02 -3.47
C ILE A 497 17.57 4.52 -3.33
N PHE A 498 16.92 3.89 -2.34
CA PHE A 498 16.94 2.44 -2.16
C PHE A 498 15.59 1.88 -2.58
N ASP A 499 15.57 1.16 -3.70
CA ASP A 499 14.32 0.80 -4.37
C ASP A 499 13.51 -0.23 -3.57
N ASP A 500 14.20 -1.16 -2.91
CA ASP A 500 13.56 -2.29 -2.22
C ASP A 500 13.48 -2.19 -0.71
N TYR A 501 13.59 -0.99 -0.17
CA TYR A 501 13.50 -0.76 1.26
C TYR A 501 12.22 -1.32 1.90
N SER A 502 11.11 -1.37 1.15
CA SER A 502 9.87 -2.03 1.58
C SER A 502 9.52 -3.30 0.81
N SER A 503 10.41 -3.80 -0.03
CA SER A 503 10.25 -5.09 -0.73
C SER A 503 10.98 -6.22 0.00
N TYR A 504 12.23 -5.98 0.41
CA TYR A 504 13.09 -7.01 1.02
C TYR A 504 13.62 -6.60 2.38
N SER A 505 13.56 -7.53 3.33
CA SER A 505 13.98 -7.36 4.72
C SER A 505 15.47 -7.06 4.84
N GLY A 506 16.30 -7.69 3.99
CA GLY A 506 17.73 -7.46 3.90
C GLY A 506 18.08 -6.03 3.49
N CYS A 507 17.47 -5.52 2.41
CA CYS A 507 17.59 -4.12 1.99
C CYS A 507 17.23 -3.15 3.13
N ARG A 508 16.06 -3.34 3.76
CA ARG A 508 15.63 -2.51 4.90
C ARG A 508 16.67 -2.49 6.02
N LYS A 509 17.15 -3.67 6.42
CA LYS A 509 18.10 -3.84 7.51
C LYS A 509 19.43 -3.14 7.22
N ALA A 510 19.98 -3.26 6.02
CA ALA A 510 21.20 -2.58 5.62
C ALA A 510 21.05 -1.05 5.70
N VAL A 511 19.94 -0.52 5.17
CA VAL A 511 19.64 0.92 5.17
C VAL A 511 19.44 1.45 6.59
N ASP A 512 18.65 0.77 7.42
CA ASP A 512 18.37 1.20 8.79
C ASP A 512 19.64 1.23 9.65
N GLN A 513 20.51 0.23 9.52
CA GLN A 513 21.78 0.17 10.23
C GLN A 513 22.74 1.29 9.81
N TRP A 514 22.83 1.58 8.51
CA TRP A 514 23.66 2.66 7.99
C TRP A 514 23.16 4.04 8.43
N LEU A 515 21.85 4.30 8.32
CA LEU A 515 21.25 5.58 8.72
C LEU A 515 21.42 5.86 10.21
N ALA A 516 21.38 4.82 11.06
CA ALA A 516 21.63 4.96 12.50
C ALA A 516 23.06 5.48 12.81
N GLN A 517 24.01 5.30 11.89
CA GLN A 517 25.41 5.68 12.06
C GLN A 517 25.84 6.89 11.21
N SER A 518 24.94 7.42 10.38
CA SER A 518 25.28 8.42 9.36
C SER A 518 24.43 9.69 9.51
N PRO A 519 24.69 10.51 10.55
CA PRO A 519 23.85 11.68 10.88
C PRO A 519 23.85 12.78 9.80
N GLU A 520 24.80 12.76 8.87
CA GLU A 520 24.86 13.65 7.71
C GLU A 520 23.88 13.27 6.59
N PHE A 521 23.23 12.11 6.68
CA PHE A 521 22.18 11.67 5.77
C PHE A 521 20.82 11.71 6.46
N GLU A 522 19.76 12.06 5.72
CA GLU A 522 18.40 12.05 6.25
C GLU A 522 17.38 11.50 5.25
N PRO A 523 16.42 10.66 5.70
CA PRO A 523 15.29 10.26 4.87
C PRO A 523 14.42 11.47 4.53
N VAL A 524 14.22 11.72 3.23
CA VAL A 524 13.33 12.78 2.73
C VAL A 524 12.00 12.22 2.23
N VAL A 525 11.98 10.96 1.81
CA VAL A 525 10.76 10.25 1.35
C VAL A 525 10.82 8.81 1.82
N ILE A 526 9.75 8.33 2.45
CA ILE A 526 9.58 6.91 2.81
C ILE A 526 8.23 6.43 2.28
N LYS A 527 8.27 5.62 1.22
CA LYS A 527 7.09 4.93 0.65
C LYS A 527 7.47 3.46 0.43
N ARG A 528 7.28 2.92 -0.79
CA ARG A 528 7.82 1.61 -1.17
C ARG A 528 9.35 1.65 -1.23
N SER A 529 9.90 2.62 -1.95
CA SER A 529 11.31 3.01 -1.88
C SER A 529 11.53 4.06 -0.78
N ILE A 530 12.77 4.19 -0.31
CA ILE A 530 13.23 5.30 0.54
C ILE A 530 14.22 6.15 -0.25
N ALA A 531 14.04 7.48 -0.22
CA ALA A 531 15.03 8.43 -0.70
C ALA A 531 15.68 9.12 0.49
N VAL A 532 17.00 9.11 0.50
CA VAL A 532 17.86 9.67 1.54
C VAL A 532 18.70 10.76 0.91
N GLN A 533 18.72 11.95 1.52
CA GLN A 533 19.51 13.08 1.06
C GLN A 533 20.73 13.27 1.95
N ARG A 534 21.89 13.60 1.38
CA ARG A 534 23.01 14.14 2.15
C ARG A 534 22.71 15.60 2.50
N LYS A 535 22.75 15.95 3.77
CA LYS A 535 22.46 17.30 4.25
C LYS A 535 23.35 18.35 3.55
N ARG A 536 22.75 19.49 3.22
CA ARG A 536 23.40 20.61 2.50
C ARG A 536 24.46 21.32 3.34
#